data_AF-X1IQB4-F1
#
_entry.id   AF-X1IQB4-F1
#
_cell.length_a   1.000
_cell.length_b   1.000
_cell.length_c   1.000
_cell.angle_alpha   90.00
_cell.angle_beta   90.00
_cell.angle_gamma   90.00
#
_symmetry.space_group_name_H-M   'P 1'
#
loop_
_entity.id
_entity.type
_entity.pdbx_description
1 polymer ?
#
loop_
_entity_poly.entity_id
_entity_poly.type
_entity_poly.pdbx_seq_one_letter_code
_entity_poly.pdbx_strand_id
1 'polypeptide(L)'
;DLNLDILNNNLHMRGITLLNPPGFKNEALGKAREIFIKYDLLGSLGGRLHLRLLKADIDEINIIRNEKGGSNVSALKKGEIKARASSAAFSTSLAQKRVKRIKRKRRPKFLIDRLEISLEKAAFMDYNAGIGQPAVIIFMVKGPCVFKNVSDLGYVVNSVSTKGGFRSLIEGILPKVKSK
;
A
#
# COMPACT_ATOMS: atom_id res chain seq x y z
N ASP A 1 13.91 -12.62 3.78
CA ASP A 1 13.40 -13.94 4.21
C ASP A 1 11.89 -14.02 4.16
N LEU A 2 11.36 -15.20 3.85
CA LEU A 2 9.94 -15.53 3.88
C LEU A 2 9.76 -16.84 4.66
N ASN A 3 8.96 -16.82 5.72
CA ASN A 3 8.59 -18.00 6.48
C ASN A 3 7.06 -18.09 6.57
N LEU A 4 6.52 -19.23 6.12
CA LEU A 4 5.09 -19.54 6.17
C LEU A 4 4.86 -20.71 7.12
N ASP A 5 4.14 -20.44 8.21
CA ASP A 5 3.74 -21.44 9.18
C ASP A 5 2.25 -21.71 9.04
N ILE A 6 1.93 -22.72 8.23
CA ILE A 6 0.56 -23.10 7.89
C ILE A 6 -0.18 -23.63 9.12
N LEU A 7 0.52 -24.37 10.00
CA LEU A 7 -0.08 -24.97 11.20
C LEU A 7 -0.53 -23.89 12.18
N ASN A 8 0.28 -22.84 12.35
CA ASN A 8 -0.02 -21.74 13.25
C ASN A 8 -0.73 -20.56 12.56
N ASN A 9 -1.07 -20.69 11.28
CA ASN A 9 -1.69 -19.65 10.45
C ASN A 9 -0.93 -18.31 10.44
N ASN A 10 0.39 -18.37 10.36
CA ASN A 10 1.23 -17.18 10.41
C ASN A 10 2.14 -17.09 9.18
N LEU A 11 2.37 -15.85 8.74
CA LEU A 11 3.28 -15.49 7.68
C LEU A 11 4.24 -14.43 8.22
N HIS A 12 5.53 -14.65 8.04
CA HIS A 12 6.57 -13.74 8.49
C HIS A 12 7.52 -13.43 7.33
N MET A 13 7.69 -12.15 7.04
CA MET A 13 8.57 -11.61 6.01
C MET A 13 9.60 -10.68 6.65
N ARG A 14 10.86 -10.77 6.24
CA ARG A 14 11.94 -9.88 6.70
C ARG A 14 12.76 -9.34 5.55
N GLY A 15 13.29 -8.13 5.71
CA GLY A 15 14.18 -7.48 4.75
C GLY A 15 13.47 -7.16 3.43
N ILE A 16 12.31 -6.52 3.53
CA ILE A 16 11.43 -6.27 2.39
C ILE A 16 11.81 -4.93 1.78
N THR A 17 12.10 -4.91 0.49
CA THR A 17 12.29 -3.66 -0.27
C THR A 17 11.22 -3.59 -1.36
N LEU A 18 10.38 -2.56 -1.30
CA LEU A 18 9.45 -2.23 -2.36
C LEU A 18 10.13 -1.26 -3.32
N LEU A 19 10.32 -1.70 -4.57
CA LEU A 19 10.95 -0.88 -5.60
C LEU A 19 9.97 0.15 -6.17
N ASN A 20 10.51 1.29 -6.61
CA ASN A 20 9.76 2.27 -7.37
C ASN A 20 9.44 1.73 -8.77
N PRO A 21 8.28 2.12 -9.33
CA PRO A 21 8.03 1.90 -10.75
C PRO A 21 9.05 2.67 -11.61
N PRO A 22 9.21 2.33 -12.89
CA PRO A 22 10.09 3.06 -13.80
C PRO A 22 9.77 4.56 -13.86
N GLY A 23 10.79 5.40 -14.01
CA GLY A 23 10.64 6.86 -14.15
C GLY A 23 10.74 7.67 -12.86
N PHE A 24 11.32 7.10 -11.79
CA PHE A 24 11.64 7.77 -10.53
C PHE A 24 13.11 7.57 -10.19
N LYS A 25 13.77 8.63 -9.69
CA LYS A 25 15.24 8.67 -9.47
C LYS A 25 15.74 7.77 -8.32
N ASN A 26 14.91 7.46 -7.32
CA ASN A 26 15.28 6.49 -6.29
C ASN A 26 14.76 5.10 -6.65
N GLU A 27 15.56 4.07 -6.37
CA GLU A 27 15.16 2.68 -6.65
C GLU A 27 14.12 2.14 -5.67
N ALA A 28 14.22 2.48 -4.37
CA ALA A 28 13.28 2.00 -3.35
C ALA A 28 12.15 3.01 -3.10
N LEU A 29 10.91 2.55 -3.22
CA LEU A 29 9.71 3.25 -2.72
C LEU A 29 9.60 3.11 -1.21
N GLY A 30 9.96 1.97 -0.65
CA GLY A 30 10.03 1.80 0.79
C GLY A 30 10.75 0.52 1.19
N LYS A 31 11.15 0.48 2.46
CA LYS A 31 11.80 -0.68 3.08
C LYS A 31 11.12 -1.01 4.39
N ALA A 32 10.95 -2.29 4.65
CA ALA A 32 10.44 -2.79 5.92
C ALA A 32 11.37 -3.88 6.45
N ARG A 33 11.81 -3.70 7.70
CA ARG A 33 12.55 -4.72 8.46
C ARG A 33 11.75 -6.00 8.56
N GLU A 34 10.48 -5.89 8.97
CA GLU A 34 9.63 -7.02 9.29
C GLU A 34 8.17 -6.76 8.94
N ILE A 35 7.51 -7.76 8.36
CA ILE A 35 6.06 -7.86 8.30
C ILE A 35 5.65 -9.22 8.86
N PHE A 36 4.81 -9.19 9.88
CA PHE A 36 4.26 -10.38 10.52
C PHE A 36 2.74 -10.38 10.43
N ILE A 37 2.17 -11.48 9.95
CA ILE A 37 0.75 -11.64 9.71
C ILE A 37 0.27 -12.90 10.43
N LYS A 38 -0.74 -12.78 11.29
CA LYS A 38 -1.56 -13.91 11.72
C LYS A 38 -2.88 -13.85 10.98
N TYR A 39 -3.17 -14.84 10.16
CA TYR A 39 -4.41 -14.92 9.40
C TYR A 39 -5.40 -15.92 10.03
N ASP A 40 -6.68 -15.76 9.72
CA ASP A 40 -7.72 -16.72 10.09
C ASP A 40 -8.26 -17.37 8.83
N LEU A 41 -7.84 -18.61 8.54
CA LEU A 41 -8.30 -19.32 7.34
C LEU A 41 -9.80 -19.57 7.37
N LEU A 42 -10.32 -20.03 8.52
CA LEU A 42 -11.75 -20.33 8.69
C LEU A 42 -12.58 -19.05 8.63
N GLY A 43 -12.14 -18.00 9.32
CA GLY A 43 -12.75 -16.67 9.25
C GLY A 43 -12.66 -16.02 7.87
N SER A 44 -11.75 -16.51 7.01
CA SER A 44 -11.63 -16.05 5.63
C SER A 44 -12.48 -16.81 4.61
N LEU A 45 -13.09 -17.93 5.02
CA LEU A 45 -14.07 -18.66 4.21
C LEU A 45 -15.32 -17.78 4.02
N GLY A 46 -15.67 -17.48 2.77
CA GLY A 46 -16.73 -16.52 2.43
C GLY A 46 -16.24 -15.24 1.74
N GLY A 47 -14.95 -15.14 1.42
CA GLY A 47 -14.39 -14.09 0.57
C GLY A 47 -14.08 -12.78 1.29
N ARG A 48 -13.97 -12.83 2.63
CA ARG A 48 -13.46 -11.74 3.45
C ARG A 48 -12.08 -12.12 3.98
N LEU A 49 -11.02 -11.43 3.63
CA LEU A 49 -9.70 -11.69 4.23
C LEU A 49 -9.73 -11.28 5.71
N HIS A 50 -9.59 -12.23 6.62
CA HIS A 50 -9.55 -11.95 8.06
C HIS A 50 -8.15 -12.18 8.61
N LEU A 51 -7.55 -11.10 9.11
CA LEU A 51 -6.26 -11.08 9.78
C LEU A 51 -6.49 -10.83 11.27
N ARG A 52 -6.01 -11.73 12.13
CA ARG A 52 -6.06 -11.52 13.58
C ARG A 52 -5.03 -10.47 14.02
N LEU A 53 -3.89 -10.45 13.35
CA LEU A 53 -2.80 -9.51 13.63
C LEU A 53 -2.02 -9.21 12.35
N LEU A 54 -1.77 -7.93 12.09
CA LEU A 54 -0.79 -7.48 11.12
C LEU A 54 0.18 -6.54 11.85
N LYS A 55 1.46 -6.89 11.87
CA LYS A 55 2.54 -6.01 12.33
C LYS A 55 3.41 -5.66 11.13
N ALA A 56 3.69 -4.38 10.95
CA ALA A 56 4.60 -3.90 9.93
C ALA A 56 5.60 -2.94 10.58
N ASP A 57 6.86 -3.29 10.52
CA ASP A 57 7.97 -2.44 10.93
C ASP A 57 8.68 -1.89 9.69
N ILE A 58 8.44 -0.61 9.44
CA ILE A 58 8.82 0.08 8.22
C ILE A 58 9.96 1.05 8.53
N ASP A 59 11.09 0.88 7.86
CA ASP A 59 12.28 1.71 8.08
C ASP A 59 12.12 3.03 7.34
N GLU A 60 11.81 2.94 6.04
CA GLU A 60 11.67 4.12 5.20
C GLU A 60 10.56 4.00 4.18
N ILE A 61 9.89 5.12 3.93
CA ILE A 61 9.03 5.33 2.77
C ILE A 61 9.52 6.57 2.03
N ASN A 62 9.73 6.44 0.73
CA ASN A 62 10.14 7.48 -0.18
C ASN A 62 8.97 7.88 -1.08
N ILE A 63 8.40 9.06 -0.86
CA ILE A 63 7.33 9.63 -1.67
C ILE A 63 7.95 10.65 -2.62
N ILE A 64 7.87 10.38 -3.93
CA ILE A 64 8.58 11.16 -4.94
C ILE A 64 7.57 11.79 -5.89
N ARG A 65 7.70 13.09 -6.11
CA ARG A 65 7.14 13.80 -7.26
C ARG A 65 8.25 14.02 -8.28
N ASN A 66 8.11 13.47 -9.47
CA ASN A 66 9.09 13.62 -10.55
C ASN A 66 8.96 14.97 -11.26
N GLU A 67 9.90 15.26 -12.16
CA GLU A 67 9.97 16.50 -12.96
C GLU A 67 8.71 16.76 -13.80
N LYS A 68 7.95 15.70 -14.13
CA LYS A 68 6.68 15.79 -14.87
C LYS A 68 5.46 16.01 -13.96
N GLY A 69 5.69 16.27 -12.67
CA GLY A 69 4.64 16.42 -11.65
C GLY A 69 3.95 15.10 -11.24
N GLY A 70 4.42 13.96 -11.73
CA GLY A 70 3.87 12.64 -11.40
C GLY A 70 4.41 12.08 -10.08
N SER A 71 3.56 11.41 -9.30
CA SER A 71 3.94 10.77 -8.04
C SER A 71 4.14 9.26 -8.16
N ASN A 72 5.16 8.69 -7.51
CA ASN A 72 5.43 7.24 -7.49
C ASN A 72 4.28 6.43 -6.87
N VAL A 73 3.70 6.92 -5.78
CA VAL A 73 2.52 6.32 -5.12
C VAL A 73 1.30 6.33 -6.05
N SER A 74 1.13 7.39 -6.85
CA SER A 74 0.04 7.46 -7.83
C SER A 74 0.29 6.55 -9.04
N ALA A 75 1.56 6.34 -9.42
CA ALA A 75 1.93 5.43 -10.51
C ALA A 75 1.61 3.97 -10.17
N LEU A 76 1.82 3.54 -8.91
CA LEU A 76 1.43 2.21 -8.44
C LEU A 76 -0.08 1.95 -8.63
N LYS A 77 -0.93 2.90 -8.24
CA LYS A 77 -2.40 2.78 -8.41
C LYS A 77 -2.80 2.59 -9.87
N LYS A 78 -2.11 3.25 -10.81
CA LYS A 78 -2.37 3.10 -12.26
C LYS A 78 -1.86 1.77 -12.80
N GLY A 79 -0.76 1.24 -12.26
CA GLY A 79 -0.23 -0.09 -12.60
C GLY A 79 -1.19 -1.22 -12.24
N GLU A 80 -1.84 -1.16 -11.07
CA GLU A 80 -2.86 -2.14 -10.66
C GLU A 80 -4.06 -2.22 -11.63
N ILE A 81 -4.45 -1.09 -12.23
CA ILE A 81 -5.54 -1.03 -13.20
C ILE A 81 -5.14 -1.73 -14.51
N LYS A 82 -3.87 -1.60 -14.94
CA LYS A 82 -3.35 -2.25 -16.14
C LYS A 82 -3.10 -3.75 -15.94
N ALA A 83 -2.54 -4.17 -14.80
CA ALA A 83 -2.31 -5.58 -14.48
C ALA A 83 -3.62 -6.39 -14.33
N ARG A 84 -4.72 -5.74 -13.89
CA ARG A 84 -6.06 -6.35 -13.88
C ARG A 84 -6.71 -6.45 -15.26
N ALA A 85 -6.27 -5.66 -16.24
CA ALA A 85 -6.74 -5.74 -17.62
C ALA A 85 -6.01 -6.84 -18.41
N SER A 86 -4.73 -7.09 -18.12
CA SER A 86 -3.93 -8.15 -18.77
C SER A 86 -4.18 -9.56 -18.21
N SER A 87 -4.60 -9.69 -16.95
CA SER A 87 -5.00 -10.99 -16.36
C SER A 87 -6.39 -11.48 -16.79
N ALA A 88 -7.12 -10.71 -17.61
CA ALA A 88 -8.35 -11.14 -18.26
C ALA A 88 -8.12 -11.79 -19.65
N ALA A 89 -6.87 -11.87 -20.11
CA ALA A 89 -6.50 -12.39 -21.43
C ALA A 89 -5.92 -13.82 -21.41
N PHE A 90 -6.03 -14.56 -20.29
CA PHE A 90 -5.60 -15.97 -20.20
C PHE A 90 -6.75 -16.95 -19.91
N SER A 91 -7.96 -16.63 -20.36
CA SER A 91 -9.09 -17.56 -20.34
C SER A 91 -9.99 -17.35 -21.56
N THR A 92 -9.50 -17.79 -22.72
CA THR A 92 -10.31 -17.96 -23.93
C THR A 92 -10.25 -19.42 -24.39
N SER A 93 -11.27 -20.18 -23.98
CA SER A 93 -12.02 -21.21 -24.73
C SER A 93 -12.75 -22.03 -23.65
N LEU A 94 -14.07 -22.07 -23.50
CA LEU A 94 -15.18 -22.17 -24.44
C LEU A 94 -16.48 -21.63 -23.80
N ALA A 95 -17.48 -21.38 -24.66
CA ALA A 95 -18.90 -21.11 -24.38
C ALA A 95 -19.33 -19.65 -24.16
N GLN A 96 -19.97 -19.13 -25.22
CA GLN A 96 -20.59 -17.83 -25.38
C GLN A 96 -21.86 -17.64 -24.54
N LYS A 97 -22.23 -16.36 -24.40
CA LYS A 97 -23.59 -15.81 -24.29
C LYS A 97 -24.33 -16.02 -22.95
N ARG A 98 -24.24 -15.00 -22.09
CA ARG A 98 -25.43 -14.31 -21.53
C ARG A 98 -25.03 -12.98 -20.88
N VAL A 99 -25.69 -11.92 -21.35
CA VAL A 99 -25.68 -10.57 -20.76
C VAL A 99 -26.01 -10.65 -19.28
N LYS A 100 -25.08 -10.24 -18.40
CA LYS A 100 -25.40 -9.88 -17.01
C LYS A 100 -24.31 -8.99 -16.43
N ARG A 101 -24.68 -7.71 -16.27
CA ARG A 101 -24.27 -6.78 -15.22
C ARG A 101 -22.76 -6.71 -14.98
N ILE A 102 -22.16 -5.58 -15.32
CA ILE A 102 -20.87 -5.13 -14.78
C ILE A 102 -21.00 -5.09 -13.25
N LYS A 103 -20.80 -6.23 -12.59
CA LYS A 103 -20.50 -6.28 -11.17
C LYS A 103 -19.12 -5.66 -11.11
N ARG A 104 -19.05 -4.38 -10.72
CA ARG A 104 -17.86 -3.82 -10.08
C ARG A 104 -17.32 -4.93 -9.17
N LYS A 105 -16.18 -5.55 -9.54
CA LYS A 105 -15.54 -6.57 -8.70
C LYS A 105 -15.40 -5.92 -7.33
N ARG A 106 -16.26 -6.33 -6.38
CA ARG A 106 -16.25 -5.81 -5.02
C ARG A 106 -14.83 -6.03 -4.54
N ARG A 107 -14.13 -4.96 -4.14
CA ARG A 107 -12.81 -5.10 -3.51
C ARG A 107 -12.94 -6.19 -2.43
N PRO A 108 -11.98 -7.12 -2.30
CA PRO A 108 -12.04 -8.13 -1.24
C PRO A 108 -12.36 -7.43 0.06
N LYS A 109 -13.42 -7.86 0.74
CA LYS A 109 -13.70 -7.36 2.08
C LYS A 109 -12.55 -7.84 2.96
N PHE A 110 -12.08 -7.02 3.88
CA PHE A 110 -11.08 -7.48 4.83
C PHE A 110 -11.45 -7.03 6.24
N LEU A 111 -10.81 -7.66 7.22
CA LEU A 111 -10.82 -7.25 8.62
C LEU A 111 -9.45 -7.54 9.18
N ILE A 112 -8.90 -6.58 9.92
CA ILE A 112 -7.69 -6.75 10.70
C ILE A 112 -8.04 -6.44 12.15
N ASP A 113 -8.07 -7.44 13.02
CA ASP A 113 -8.50 -7.24 14.41
C ASP A 113 -7.52 -6.32 15.14
N ARG A 114 -6.22 -6.47 14.85
CA ARG A 114 -5.15 -5.63 15.37
C ARG A 114 -4.10 -5.34 14.30
N LEU A 115 -3.87 -4.06 14.03
CA LEU A 115 -2.83 -3.57 13.13
C LEU A 115 -1.83 -2.73 13.92
N GLU A 116 -0.56 -3.12 13.85
CA GLU A 116 0.56 -2.38 14.44
C GLU A 116 1.48 -1.90 13.33
N ILE A 117 1.72 -0.60 13.26
CA ILE A 117 2.62 0.00 12.27
C ILE A 117 3.66 0.83 12.99
N SER A 118 4.92 0.50 12.77
CA SER A 118 6.06 1.36 13.08
C SER A 118 6.60 1.93 11.77
N LEU A 119 6.93 3.22 11.78
CA LEU A 119 7.52 3.91 10.63
C LEU A 119 8.67 4.78 11.12
N GLU A 120 9.91 4.43 10.82
CA GLU A 120 11.05 5.22 11.29
C GLU A 120 11.20 6.51 10.48
N LYS A 121 11.05 6.44 9.15
CA LYS A 121 11.34 7.55 8.25
C LYS A 121 10.33 7.67 7.12
N ALA A 122 9.79 8.87 6.91
CA ALA A 122 9.09 9.23 5.68
C ALA A 122 9.87 10.36 4.98
N ALA A 123 10.39 10.10 3.79
CA ALA A 123 11.09 11.07 2.96
C ALA A 123 10.22 11.53 1.79
N PHE A 124 10.05 12.83 1.65
CA PHE A 124 9.32 13.46 0.57
C PHE A 124 10.31 14.18 -0.34
N MET A 125 10.30 13.85 -1.62
CA MET A 125 11.21 14.43 -2.62
C MET A 125 10.41 15.05 -3.75
N ASP A 126 10.59 16.35 -3.98
CA ASP A 126 9.97 17.05 -5.09
C ASP A 126 11.02 17.52 -6.11
N TYR A 127 11.05 16.85 -7.26
CA TYR A 127 11.91 17.20 -8.39
C TYR A 127 11.26 18.21 -9.37
N ASN A 128 10.02 18.61 -9.12
CA ASN A 128 9.30 19.65 -9.89
C ASN A 128 9.45 21.05 -9.27
N ALA A 129 10.15 21.18 -8.15
CA ALA A 129 10.32 22.47 -7.44
C ALA A 129 11.25 23.47 -8.15
N GLY A 130 11.85 23.11 -9.29
CA GLY A 130 12.37 24.07 -10.27
C GLY A 130 13.83 24.52 -10.14
N ILE A 131 14.63 24.06 -9.17
CA ILE A 131 16.06 24.46 -9.08
C ILE A 131 16.93 23.29 -8.60
N GLY A 132 17.64 22.63 -9.53
CA GLY A 132 18.87 21.83 -9.31
C GLY A 132 18.84 20.60 -8.38
N GLN A 133 18.28 20.72 -7.18
CA GLN A 133 18.20 19.66 -6.17
C GLN A 133 16.75 19.52 -5.66
N PRO A 134 16.28 18.29 -5.40
CA PRO A 134 14.92 18.08 -4.92
C PRO A 134 14.71 18.65 -3.51
N ALA A 135 13.54 19.22 -3.26
CA ALA A 135 13.15 19.53 -1.88
C ALA A 135 12.94 18.22 -1.12
N VAL A 136 13.76 17.97 -0.08
CA VAL A 136 13.71 16.75 0.75
C VAL A 136 13.16 17.11 2.12
N ILE A 137 12.03 16.49 2.51
CA ILE A 137 11.48 16.62 3.86
C ILE A 137 11.46 15.23 4.50
N ILE A 138 12.09 15.11 5.68
CA ILE A 138 12.19 13.85 6.42
C ILE A 138 11.38 13.97 7.71
N PHE A 139 10.47 13.03 7.92
CA PHE A 139 9.73 12.88 9.18
C PHE A 139 10.14 11.60 9.87
N MET A 140 10.41 11.70 11.17
CA MET A 140 10.57 10.55 12.05
C MET A 140 9.28 10.34 12.83
N VAL A 141 8.66 9.15 12.72
CA VAL A 141 7.42 8.88 13.47
C VAL A 141 7.78 8.26 14.83
N LYS A 142 7.28 8.89 15.90
CA LYS A 142 7.51 8.39 17.25
C LYS A 142 6.59 7.22 17.59
N GLY A 143 7.20 6.03 17.67
CA GLY A 143 6.63 4.81 18.23
C GLY A 143 5.50 4.17 17.39
N PRO A 144 5.10 2.93 17.74
CA PRO A 144 4.12 2.19 16.98
C PRO A 144 2.73 2.86 17.03
N CYS A 145 2.02 2.80 15.92
CA CYS A 145 0.61 3.12 15.81
C CYS A 145 -0.19 1.82 15.89
N VAL A 146 -1.12 1.73 16.83
CA VAL A 146 -1.95 0.55 17.02
C VAL A 146 -3.39 0.87 16.65
N PHE A 147 -3.96 0.06 15.76
CA PHE A 147 -5.35 0.15 15.31
C PHE A 147 -6.08 -1.15 15.60
N LYS A 148 -7.38 -1.06 15.86
CA LYS A 148 -8.24 -2.22 16.10
C LYS A 148 -9.37 -2.26 15.08
N ASN A 149 -9.80 -3.47 14.70
CA ASN A 149 -10.94 -3.71 13.80
C ASN A 149 -10.85 -2.93 12.48
N VAL A 150 -9.69 -2.96 11.83
CA VAL A 150 -9.43 -2.20 10.61
C VAL A 150 -10.12 -2.90 9.43
N SER A 151 -11.08 -2.21 8.84
CA SER A 151 -11.71 -2.59 7.56
C SER A 151 -11.51 -1.55 6.46
N ASP A 152 -10.83 -0.44 6.77
CA ASP A 152 -10.48 0.62 5.83
C ASP A 152 -9.03 1.08 6.08
N LEU A 153 -8.15 0.83 5.12
CA LEU A 153 -6.76 1.27 5.17
C LEU A 153 -6.63 2.80 4.94
N GLY A 154 -7.65 3.45 4.37
CA GLY A 154 -7.68 4.90 4.21
C GLY A 154 -7.60 5.61 5.57
N TYR A 155 -8.39 5.15 6.55
CA TYR A 155 -8.32 5.63 7.93
C TYR A 155 -6.92 5.46 8.55
N VAL A 156 -6.26 4.32 8.32
CA VAL A 156 -4.92 4.06 8.84
C VAL A 156 -3.91 5.04 8.26
N VAL A 157 -3.87 5.19 6.93
CA VAL A 157 -2.98 6.15 6.25
C VAL A 157 -3.21 7.57 6.77
N ASN A 158 -4.47 7.94 6.94
CA ASN A 158 -4.86 9.24 7.47
C ASN A 158 -4.36 9.48 8.90
N SER A 159 -4.52 8.50 9.79
CA SER A 159 -4.08 8.60 11.19
C SER A 159 -2.56 8.60 11.31
N VAL A 160 -1.87 7.74 10.57
CA VAL A 160 -0.38 7.68 10.58
C VAL A 160 0.21 8.98 10.05
N SER A 161 -0.32 9.51 8.94
CA SER A 161 0.16 10.77 8.36
C SER A 161 -0.14 12.00 9.21
N THR A 162 -1.27 11.99 9.93
CA THR A 162 -1.59 13.05 10.91
C THR A 162 -0.64 12.97 12.11
N LYS A 163 -0.46 11.78 12.71
CA LYS A 163 0.46 11.60 13.85
C LYS A 163 1.92 11.90 13.48
N GLY A 164 2.32 11.57 12.25
CA GLY A 164 3.66 11.86 11.74
C GLY A 164 3.86 13.29 11.23
N GLY A 165 2.81 14.13 11.19
CA GLY A 165 2.91 15.53 10.79
C GLY A 165 3.10 15.78 9.29
N PHE A 166 2.91 14.77 8.43
CA PHE A 166 3.18 14.85 6.98
C PHE A 166 1.94 14.76 6.09
N ARG A 167 0.75 14.87 6.69
CA ARG A 167 -0.53 14.83 5.96
C ARG A 167 -0.62 15.86 4.82
N SER A 168 -0.28 17.11 5.10
CA SER A 168 -0.34 18.21 4.11
C SER A 168 0.55 17.95 2.89
N LEU A 169 1.70 17.29 3.09
CA LEU A 169 2.61 16.93 2.01
C LEU A 169 2.05 15.80 1.14
N ILE A 170 1.42 14.79 1.76
CA ILE A 170 0.72 13.74 1.01
C ILE A 170 -0.40 14.36 0.16
N GLU A 171 -1.20 15.26 0.72
CA GLU A 171 -2.29 15.93 0.01
C GLU A 171 -1.78 16.87 -1.09
N GLY A 172 -0.61 17.48 -0.89
CA GLY A 172 0.08 18.25 -1.92
C GLY A 172 0.55 17.35 -3.08
N ILE A 173 1.24 16.25 -2.77
CA ILE A 173 1.89 15.38 -3.76
C ILE A 173 0.90 14.48 -4.50
N LEU A 174 -0.13 13.99 -3.83
CA LEU A 174 -1.17 13.20 -4.47
C LEU A 174 -2.22 14.13 -5.10
N PRO A 175 -2.60 13.92 -6.38
CA PRO A 175 -3.67 14.71 -6.97
C PRO A 175 -4.95 14.53 -6.15
N LYS A 176 -5.66 15.64 -5.88
CA LYS A 176 -6.98 15.61 -5.23
C LYS A 176 -7.86 14.61 -5.94
N VAL A 177 -8.24 13.54 -5.26
CA VAL A 177 -9.21 12.57 -5.78
C VAL A 177 -10.53 13.32 -5.87
N LYS A 178 -10.92 13.76 -7.08
CA LYS A 178 -12.29 14.21 -7.33
C LYS A 178 -13.19 13.02 -7.04
N SER A 179 -13.94 13.06 -5.95
CA SER A 179 -15.05 12.13 -5.74
C SER A 179 -16.07 12.40 -6.85
N LYS A 180 -16.31 11.40 -7.70
CA LYS A 180 -17.51 11.32 -8.52
C LYS A 180 -18.61 10.67 -7.71
#